data_AF-A0A0G1U8G5-F1
#
_entry.id   AF-A0A0G1U8G5-F1
#
_cell.length_a   1.000
_cell.length_b   1.000
_cell.length_c   1.000
_cell.angle_alpha   90.00
_cell.angle_beta   90.00
_cell.angle_gamma   90.00
#
_symmetry.space_group_name_H-M   'P 1'
#
loop_
_entity.id
_entity.type
_entity.pdbx_description
1 polymer ?
#
loop_
_entity_poly.entity_id
_entity_poly.type
_entity_poly.pdbx_seq_one_letter_code
_entity_poly.pdbx_strand_id
1 'polypeptide(L)'
;MNETNFVFPLEQRTLGCCLVCPCCNEVVANGAPYEARANQRVHTACAKRFDLVMKIKPDVEGILDGVPQQVLEGTDLPGRLSRACTIVAIRMIVTDFCVALQEAKKWLKEQFEELAQWASEQLIPIGQRVQVTPQQIMKYLAV
;
A
#
# COMPACT_ATOMS: atom_id res chain seq x y z
N MET A 1 5.46 -8.65 11.18
CA MET A 1 6.52 -8.13 12.08
C MET A 1 6.09 -8.30 13.54
N ASN A 2 6.97 -8.79 14.44
CA ASN A 2 6.69 -8.73 15.88
C ASN A 2 6.80 -7.27 16.36
N GLU A 3 5.92 -6.85 17.28
CA GLU A 3 5.89 -5.48 17.85
C GLU A 3 7.26 -5.02 18.40
N THR A 4 8.13 -5.97 18.76
CA THR A 4 9.49 -5.73 19.26
C THR A 4 10.47 -5.15 18.23
N ASN A 5 10.19 -5.30 16.93
CA ASN A 5 11.07 -4.81 15.86
C ASN A 5 10.57 -3.52 15.19
N PHE A 6 9.41 -3.01 15.60
CA PHE A 6 8.90 -1.76 15.06
C PHE A 6 9.69 -0.57 15.63
N VAL A 7 9.96 0.44 14.80
CA VAL A 7 10.56 1.71 15.22
C VAL A 7 9.59 2.81 14.83
N PHE A 8 9.13 3.58 15.82
CA PHE A 8 8.29 4.74 15.53
C PHE A 8 9.05 5.76 14.68
N PRO A 9 8.35 6.44 13.75
CA PRO A 9 8.97 7.46 12.91
C PRO A 9 9.40 8.70 13.69
N LEU A 10 8.85 8.91 14.89
CA LEU A 10 9.22 10.00 15.79
C LEU A 10 9.91 9.41 17.03
N GLU A 11 10.98 10.07 17.46
CA GLU A 11 11.65 9.73 18.70
C GLU A 11 10.82 10.14 19.91
N GLN A 12 10.99 9.40 21.01
CA GLN A 12 10.40 9.77 22.28
C GLN A 12 11.02 11.08 22.78
N ARG A 13 10.21 12.13 22.89
CA ARG A 13 10.64 13.44 23.39
C ARG A 13 9.71 13.97 24.48
N THR A 14 10.15 15.04 25.14
CA THR A 14 9.36 15.81 26.09
C THR A 14 9.17 17.24 25.59
N LEU A 15 8.09 17.89 26.03
CA LEU A 15 7.85 19.31 25.87
C LEU A 15 7.60 19.89 27.27
N GLY A 16 8.59 20.58 27.81
CA GLY A 16 8.62 20.93 29.23
C GLY A 16 8.71 19.66 30.09
N CYS A 17 7.78 19.48 31.02
CA CYS A 17 7.68 18.30 31.87
C CYS A 17 6.77 17.20 31.31
N CYS A 18 6.12 17.43 30.16
CA CYS A 18 5.16 16.49 29.58
C CYS A 18 5.80 15.64 28.48
N LEU A 19 5.43 14.37 28.43
CA LEU A 19 5.82 13.45 27.37
C LEU A 19 5.10 13.83 26.06
N VAL A 20 5.77 13.68 24.91
CA VAL A 20 5.11 13.80 23.60
C VAL A 20 4.90 12.40 23.04
N CYS A 21 3.67 12.10 22.61
CA CYS A 21 3.34 10.81 22.02
C CYS A 21 3.96 10.70 20.62
N PRO A 22 4.80 9.68 20.35
CA PRO A 22 5.44 9.50 19.04
C PRO A 22 4.46 9.08 17.93
N CYS A 23 3.26 8.61 18.28
CA CYS A 23 2.25 8.17 17.32
C CYS A 23 1.47 9.34 16.70
N CYS A 24 1.09 10.34 17.50
CA CYS A 24 0.30 11.49 17.06
C CYS A 24 1.01 12.85 17.20
N ASN A 25 2.22 12.86 17.75
CA ASN A 25 3.02 14.05 18.05
C ASN A 25 2.38 15.04 19.04
N GLU A 26 1.32 14.62 19.76
CA GLU A 26 0.64 15.42 20.76
C GLU A 26 1.16 15.17 22.17
N VAL A 27 1.02 16.18 23.03
CA VAL A 27 1.43 16.09 24.43
C VAL A 27 0.55 15.08 25.19
N VAL A 28 1.19 14.21 25.97
CA VAL A 28 0.53 13.42 27.02
C VAL A 28 0.47 14.30 28.26
N ALA A 29 -0.76 14.69 28.65
CA ALA A 29 -0.97 15.55 29.82
C ALA A 29 -0.32 14.95 31.08
N ASN A 30 0.17 15.80 31.97
CA ASN A 30 0.83 15.35 33.19
C ASN A 30 -0.14 14.51 34.05
N GLY A 31 0.30 13.36 34.53
CA GLY A 31 -0.52 12.39 35.26
C GLY A 31 -1.50 11.57 34.41
N ALA A 32 -1.60 11.80 33.09
CA ALA A 32 -2.44 10.99 32.23
C ALA A 32 -1.85 9.59 31.99
N PRO A 33 -2.69 8.55 31.83
CA PRO A 33 -2.23 7.19 31.59
C PRO A 33 -1.60 7.04 30.20
N TYR A 34 -0.49 6.32 30.15
CA TYR A 34 0.22 5.94 28.92
C TYR A 34 0.49 4.44 28.90
N GLU A 35 0.72 3.92 27.71
CA GLU A 35 1.13 2.53 27.50
C GLU A 35 2.46 2.46 26.75
N ALA A 36 3.19 1.36 26.91
CA ALA A 36 4.42 1.11 26.19
C ALA A 36 4.17 0.27 24.94
N ARG A 37 4.69 0.68 23.78
CA ARG A 37 4.75 -0.08 22.53
C ARG A 37 6.07 0.21 21.85
N ALA A 38 6.71 -0.80 21.25
CA ALA A 38 7.97 -0.63 20.52
C ALA A 38 9.01 0.24 21.28
N ASN A 39 9.19 -0.03 22.57
CA ASN A 39 10.09 0.71 23.48
C ASN A 39 9.78 2.21 23.68
N GLN A 40 8.61 2.69 23.29
CA GLN A 40 8.18 4.07 23.47
C GLN A 40 6.83 4.17 24.21
N ARG A 41 6.57 5.32 24.82
CA ARG A 41 5.37 5.61 25.60
C ARG A 41 4.38 6.42 24.77
N VAL A 42 3.16 5.92 24.63
CA VAL A 42 2.09 6.52 23.82
C VAL A 42 0.83 6.74 24.66
N HIS A 43 -0.07 7.63 24.23
CA HIS A 43 -1.41 7.72 24.85
C HIS A 43 -2.09 6.35 24.80
N THR A 44 -2.85 6.00 25.84
CA THR A 44 -3.65 4.77 25.90
C THR A 44 -4.53 4.57 24.64
N ALA A 45 -5.15 5.63 24.12
CA ALA A 45 -5.93 5.57 22.90
C ALA A 45 -5.09 5.33 21.64
N CYS A 46 -3.87 5.88 21.60
CA CYS A 46 -2.91 5.66 20.51
C CYS A 46 -2.37 4.23 20.53
N ALA A 47 -2.16 3.64 21.70
CA ALA A 47 -1.76 2.23 21.84
C ALA A 47 -2.79 1.28 21.21
N LYS A 48 -4.07 1.42 21.57
CA LYS A 48 -5.15 0.58 20.98
C LYS A 48 -5.22 0.68 19.45
N ARG A 49 -5.01 1.88 18.91
CA ARG A 49 -4.98 2.09 17.45
C ARG A 49 -3.72 1.51 16.82
N PHE A 50 -2.58 1.62 17.50
CA PHE A 50 -1.32 1.02 17.07
C PHE A 50 -1.43 -0.51 17.02
N ASP A 51 -2.01 -1.15 18.03
CA ASP A 51 -2.21 -2.61 18.07
C ASP A 51 -3.06 -3.08 16.88
N LEU A 52 -4.11 -2.33 16.55
CA LEU A 52 -4.92 -2.60 15.37
C LEU A 52 -4.11 -2.45 14.06
N VAL A 53 -3.27 -1.41 13.96
CA VAL A 53 -2.37 -1.23 12.82
C VAL A 53 -1.39 -2.39 12.70
N MET A 54 -0.75 -2.81 13.80
CA MET A 54 0.20 -3.93 13.82
C MET A 54 -0.47 -5.26 13.47
N LYS A 55 -1.75 -5.43 13.82
CA LYS A 55 -2.55 -6.60 13.43
C LYS A 55 -2.85 -6.64 11.93
N ILE A 56 -3.20 -5.50 11.33
CA ILE A 56 -3.64 -5.41 9.91
C ILE A 56 -2.45 -5.35 8.96
N LYS A 57 -1.33 -4.76 9.39
CA LYS A 57 -0.16 -4.50 8.54
C LYS A 57 0.36 -5.76 7.80
N PRO A 58 0.47 -6.95 8.42
CA PRO A 58 0.87 -8.17 7.71
C PRO A 58 -0.06 -8.54 6.54
N ASP A 59 -1.37 -8.29 6.67
CA ASP A 59 -2.32 -8.57 5.59
C ASP A 59 -2.08 -7.62 4.41
N VAL A 60 -1.79 -6.34 4.69
CA VAL A 60 -1.47 -5.34 3.66
C VAL A 60 -0.10 -5.66 3.02
N GLU A 61 0.90 -6.05 3.82
CA GLU A 61 2.21 -6.50 3.33
C GLU A 61 2.04 -7.68 2.36
N GLY A 62 1.28 -8.71 2.76
CA GLY A 62 1.03 -9.87 1.90
C GLY A 62 0.30 -9.54 0.60
N ILE A 63 -0.59 -8.53 0.62
CA ILE A 63 -1.24 -8.05 -0.61
C ILE A 63 -0.23 -7.35 -1.51
N LEU A 64 0.62 -6.47 -0.98
CA LEU A 64 1.64 -5.74 -1.76
C LEU A 64 2.69 -6.69 -2.36
N ASP A 65 3.12 -7.71 -1.61
CA ASP A 65 4.11 -8.70 -2.06
C ASP A 65 3.60 -9.56 -3.22
N GLY A 66 2.28 -9.71 -3.37
CA GLY A 66 1.65 -10.45 -4.46
C GLY A 66 1.54 -9.67 -5.77
N VAL A 67 1.91 -8.39 -5.79
CA VAL A 67 1.74 -7.52 -6.96
C VAL A 67 3.05 -7.41 -7.76
N PRO A 68 2.99 -7.46 -9.10
CA PRO A 68 4.16 -7.21 -9.94
C PRO A 68 4.79 -5.85 -9.66
N GLN A 69 6.12 -5.80 -9.59
CA GLN A 69 6.86 -4.58 -9.23
C GLN A 69 6.56 -3.39 -10.16
N GLN A 70 6.23 -3.65 -11.43
CA GLN A 70 5.85 -2.63 -12.42
C GLN A 70 4.59 -1.85 -12.01
N VAL A 71 3.67 -2.48 -11.28
CA VAL A 71 2.47 -1.80 -10.76
C VAL A 71 2.81 -0.85 -9.62
N LEU A 72 3.87 -1.18 -8.85
CA LEU A 72 4.32 -0.39 -7.71
C LEU A 72 5.42 0.61 -8.11
N GLU A 73 5.84 0.61 -9.37
CA GLU A 73 6.93 1.45 -9.87
C GLU A 73 6.58 2.93 -9.67
N GLY A 74 7.54 3.70 -9.14
CA GLY A 74 7.31 5.10 -8.77
C GLY A 74 6.58 5.31 -7.44
N THR A 75 6.18 4.24 -6.73
CA THR A 75 5.56 4.33 -5.39
C THR A 75 6.50 3.80 -4.29
N ASP A 76 6.55 4.47 -3.13
CA ASP A 76 7.22 3.97 -1.90
C ASP A 76 6.20 3.27 -0.97
N LEU A 77 5.26 2.47 -1.50
CA LEU A 77 4.23 1.85 -0.67
C LEU A 77 4.80 0.91 0.39
N PRO A 78 5.75 -0.01 0.08
CA PRO A 78 6.35 -0.88 1.09
C PRO A 78 7.12 -0.10 2.17
N GLY A 79 7.91 0.91 1.77
CA GLY A 79 8.64 1.74 2.71
C GLY A 79 7.71 2.57 3.61
N ARG A 80 6.64 3.14 3.06
CA ARG A 80 5.60 3.83 3.86
C ARG A 80 4.88 2.89 4.81
N LEU A 81 4.53 1.69 4.37
CA LEU A 81 3.90 0.67 5.20
C LEU A 81 4.81 0.24 6.36
N SER A 82 6.11 0.09 6.10
CA SER A 82 7.11 -0.24 7.12
C SER A 82 7.11 0.76 8.29
N ARG A 83 6.83 2.05 8.03
CA ARG A 83 6.79 3.13 9.04
C ARG A 83 5.38 3.47 9.56
N ALA A 84 4.33 2.87 8.99
CA ALA A 84 2.95 3.17 9.36
C ALA A 84 2.64 2.71 10.80
N CYS A 85 2.25 3.67 11.66
CA CYS A 85 1.83 3.43 13.05
C CYS A 85 0.43 3.96 13.37
N THR A 86 -0.27 4.53 12.39
CA THR A 86 -1.61 5.10 12.55
C THR A 86 -2.59 4.51 11.54
N ILE A 87 -3.88 4.47 11.91
CA ILE A 87 -4.95 4.03 11.01
C ILE A 87 -5.05 4.94 9.77
N VAL A 88 -4.77 6.23 9.94
CA VAL A 88 -4.76 7.20 8.82
C VAL A 88 -3.64 6.84 7.83
N ALA A 89 -2.43 6.53 8.32
CA ALA A 89 -1.32 6.13 7.46
C ALA A 89 -1.65 4.86 6.67
N ILE A 90 -2.20 3.82 7.31
CA ILE A 90 -2.64 2.60 6.62
C ILE A 90 -3.71 2.90 5.56
N ARG A 91 -4.72 3.71 5.90
CA ARG A 91 -5.76 4.11 4.94
C ARG A 91 -5.17 4.80 3.72
N MET A 92 -4.25 5.74 3.91
CA MET A 92 -3.60 6.44 2.79
C MET A 92 -2.81 5.47 1.92
N ILE A 93 -2.06 4.53 2.52
CA ILE A 93 -1.31 3.52 1.77
C ILE A 93 -2.25 2.64 0.93
N VAL A 94 -3.35 2.17 1.52
CA VAL A 94 -4.34 1.35 0.79
C VAL A 94 -4.99 2.15 -0.34
N THR A 95 -5.34 3.42 -0.10
CA THR A 95 -5.90 4.29 -1.15
C THR A 95 -4.91 4.49 -2.30
N ASP A 96 -3.66 4.81 -2.00
CA ASP A 96 -2.63 5.04 -3.02
C ASP A 96 -2.32 3.75 -3.79
N PHE A 97 -2.36 2.60 -3.11
CA PHE A 97 -2.27 1.30 -3.75
C PHE A 97 -3.44 1.04 -4.72
N CYS A 98 -4.68 1.41 -4.35
CA CYS A 98 -5.81 1.32 -5.27
C CYS A 98 -5.64 2.23 -6.49
N VAL A 99 -5.03 3.41 -6.33
CA VAL A 99 -4.71 4.30 -7.46
C VAL A 99 -3.68 3.65 -8.38
N ALA A 100 -2.59 3.11 -7.83
CA ALA A 100 -1.57 2.41 -8.61
C ALA A 100 -2.14 1.22 -9.40
N LEU A 101 -3.05 0.44 -8.80
CA LEU A 101 -3.77 -0.63 -9.49
C LEU A 101 -4.65 -0.12 -10.64
N GLN A 102 -5.30 1.04 -10.48
CA GLN A 102 -6.10 1.64 -11.55
C GLN A 102 -5.24 2.13 -12.70
N GLU A 103 -4.09 2.74 -12.41
CA GLU A 103 -3.12 3.19 -13.41
C GLU A 103 -2.52 2.00 -14.17
N ALA A 104 -2.11 0.95 -13.46
CA ALA A 104 -1.62 -0.27 -14.09
C ALA A 104 -2.67 -0.95 -14.98
N LYS A 105 -3.94 -0.97 -14.55
CA LYS A 105 -5.05 -1.46 -15.38
C LYS A 105 -5.18 -0.64 -16.67
N LYS A 106 -5.06 0.68 -16.59
CA LYS A 106 -5.14 1.57 -17.76
C LYS A 106 -3.97 1.29 -18.71
N TRP A 107 -2.75 1.23 -18.18
CA TRP A 107 -1.55 0.92 -18.94
C TRP A 107 -1.65 -0.44 -19.65
N LEU A 108 -2.05 -1.51 -18.95
CA LEU A 108 -2.24 -2.83 -19.55
C LEU A 108 -3.24 -2.82 -20.69
N LYS A 109 -4.31 -2.02 -20.58
CA LYS A 109 -5.30 -1.86 -21.64
C LYS A 109 -4.69 -1.20 -22.88
N GLU A 110 -3.91 -0.13 -22.70
CA GLU A 110 -3.22 0.57 -23.80
C GLU A 110 -2.23 -0.38 -24.50
N GLN A 111 -1.42 -1.12 -23.74
CA GLN A 111 -0.49 -2.12 -24.29
C GLN A 111 -1.20 -3.22 -25.07
N PHE A 112 -2.35 -3.68 -24.58
CA PHE A 112 -3.16 -4.65 -25.28
C PHE A 112 -3.72 -4.12 -26.61
N GLU A 113 -4.22 -2.87 -26.62
CA GLU A 113 -4.74 -2.22 -27.82
C GLU A 113 -3.66 -2.02 -28.88
N GLU A 114 -2.46 -1.56 -28.48
CA GLU A 114 -1.29 -1.44 -29.34
C GLU A 114 -0.88 -2.79 -29.96
N LEU A 115 -0.81 -3.84 -29.14
CA LEU A 115 -0.47 -5.18 -29.61
C LEU A 115 -1.52 -5.74 -30.58
N ALA A 116 -2.80 -5.51 -30.30
CA ALA A 116 -3.90 -5.95 -31.16
C ALA A 116 -3.89 -5.23 -32.52
N GLN A 117 -3.59 -3.92 -32.52
CA GLN A 117 -3.41 -3.15 -33.75
C GLN A 117 -2.20 -3.66 -34.55
N TRP A 118 -1.04 -3.78 -33.91
CA TRP A 118 0.17 -4.32 -34.53
C TRP A 118 -0.08 -5.70 -35.14
N ALA A 119 -0.72 -6.60 -34.40
CA ALA A 119 -1.04 -7.95 -34.86
C ALA A 119 -1.97 -7.92 -36.09
N SER A 120 -2.95 -7.02 -36.10
CA SER A 120 -3.85 -6.83 -37.25
C SER A 120 -3.08 -6.33 -38.48
N GLU A 121 -2.17 -5.38 -38.32
CA GLU A 121 -1.39 -4.84 -39.44
C GLU A 121 -0.36 -5.84 -39.98
N GLN A 122 0.29 -6.62 -39.11
CA GLN A 122 1.41 -7.49 -39.49
C GLN A 122 1.00 -8.93 -39.83
N LEU A 123 -0.04 -9.47 -39.21
CA LEU A 123 -0.44 -10.87 -39.41
C LEU A 123 -1.53 -11.04 -40.49
N ILE A 124 -2.39 -10.04 -40.71
CA ILE A 124 -3.42 -10.09 -41.77
C ILE A 124 -2.82 -10.19 -43.20
N PRO A 125 -1.65 -9.60 -43.52
CA PRO A 125 -1.03 -9.76 -44.84
C PRO A 125 -0.40 -11.14 -45.10
N ILE A 126 -0.05 -11.91 -44.05
CA ILE A 126 0.77 -13.13 -44.15
C ILE A 126 -0.07 -14.42 -44.09
N GLY A 127 -1.29 -14.37 -43.56
CA GLY A 127 -2.20 -15.52 -43.51
C GLY A 127 -3.64 -15.10 -43.71
N GLN A 128 -4.35 -15.82 -44.60
CA GLN A 128 -5.79 -15.72 -44.85
C GLN A 128 -6.59 -15.23 -43.64
N ARG A 129 -7.42 -14.20 -43.82
CA ARG A 129 -8.47 -13.68 -42.91
C ARG A 129 -8.85 -14.65 -41.78
N VAL A 130 -8.08 -14.66 -40.69
CA VAL A 130 -8.59 -15.19 -39.41
C VAL A 130 -9.25 -13.99 -38.75
N GLN A 131 -10.58 -13.90 -38.86
CA GLN A 131 -11.36 -12.94 -38.09
C GLN A 131 -11.25 -13.32 -36.61
N VAL A 132 -10.28 -12.74 -35.91
CA VAL A 132 -10.23 -12.78 -34.45
C VAL A 132 -11.20 -11.71 -33.96
N THR A 133 -12.33 -12.13 -33.43
CA THR A 133 -13.34 -11.21 -32.90
C THR A 133 -12.92 -10.71 -31.51
N PRO A 134 -13.27 -9.48 -31.11
CA PRO A 134 -13.01 -8.98 -29.75
C PRO A 134 -13.51 -9.91 -28.63
N GLN A 135 -14.55 -10.70 -28.89
CA GLN A 135 -15.09 -11.71 -27.98
C GLN A 135 -14.14 -12.90 -27.75
N GLN A 136 -13.35 -13.29 -28.76
CA GLN A 136 -12.35 -14.35 -28.60
C GLN A 136 -11.16 -13.88 -27.77
N ILE A 137 -10.82 -12.59 -27.83
CA ILE A 137 -9.72 -12.04 -27.05
C ILE A 137 -10.12 -11.81 -25.58
N MET A 138 -11.35 -11.36 -25.35
CA MET A 138 -11.92 -11.24 -23.99
C MET A 138 -11.97 -12.58 -23.23
N LYS A 139 -11.98 -13.71 -23.94
CA LYS A 139 -11.95 -15.06 -23.34
C LYS A 139 -10.61 -15.40 -22.69
N TYR A 140 -9.53 -14.72 -23.08
CA TYR A 140 -8.18 -14.90 -22.50
C TYR A 140 -7.86 -13.87 -21.40
N LEU A 141 -8.68 -12.83 -21.26
CA LEU A 141 -8.53 -11.78 -20.24
C LEU A 141 -9.49 -11.96 -19.04
N ALA A 142 -10.34 -12.99 -19.06
CA ALA A 142 -11.17 -13.39 -17.94
C ALA A 142 -10.42 -14.46 -17.11
N VAL A 143 -9.42 -14.03 -16.36
CA VAL A 143 -8.82 -14.78 -15.23
C VAL A 143 -8.91 -13.91 -13.99
#